data_AF-A0A2H9TAG0-F1
#
_entry.id   AF-A0A2H9TAG0-F1
#
_cell.length_a   1.000
_cell.length_b   1.000
_cell.length_c   1.000
_cell.angle_alpha   90.00
_cell.angle_beta   90.00
_cell.angle_gamma   90.00
#
_symmetry.space_group_name_H-M   'P 1'
#
loop_
_entity.id
_entity.type
_entity.pdbx_description
1 polymer ?
#
loop_
_entity_poly.entity_id
_entity_poly.type
_entity_poly.pdbx_seq_one_letter_code
_entity_poly.pdbx_strand_id
1 'polypeptide(L)'
;MKIITALFHPPRTTSKKQFMWLNSRAETALCIIIAITAIRLYLNGIGNRVTLLFIGALLSVFILFTVTFSTRWPGRKIKKWCTGIFCYIPYLFGLYLFFGEGFWRLTLMLQEFSWFELMSALVCFLMGHMVASAGYISIEYIRDIKHGRSPMFSHTAS
;
A
#
# COMPACT_ATOMS: atom_id res chain seq x y z
N MET A 1 5.54 -2.31 28.08
CA MET A 1 4.79 -3.18 27.15
C MET A 1 3.53 -2.51 26.54
N LYS A 2 3.50 -1.17 26.39
CA LYS A 2 2.39 -0.42 25.74
C LYS A 2 2.76 0.21 24.40
N ILE A 3 4.05 0.19 24.03
CA ILE A 3 4.58 0.84 22.82
C ILE A 3 4.40 -0.06 21.59
N ILE A 4 4.45 -1.39 21.77
CA ILE A 4 4.29 -2.36 20.67
C ILE A 4 2.82 -2.41 20.22
N THR A 5 1.86 -2.32 21.14
CA THR A 5 0.42 -2.32 20.79
C THR A 5 -0.02 -1.07 20.01
N ALA A 6 0.67 0.07 20.15
CA ALA A 6 0.40 1.29 19.39
C ALA A 6 0.93 1.24 17.94
N LEU A 7 1.84 0.32 17.62
CA LEU A 7 2.33 0.11 16.25
C LEU A 7 1.47 -0.87 15.45
N PHE A 8 0.70 -1.73 16.12
CA PHE A 8 -0.04 -2.83 15.49
C PHE A 8 -1.58 -2.69 15.53
N HIS A 9 -2.11 -1.76 16.33
CA HIS A 9 -3.51 -1.36 16.22
C HIS A 9 -3.60 -0.02 15.48
N PRO A 10 -4.12 0.02 14.24
CA PRO A 10 -4.52 1.29 13.68
C PRO A 10 -5.59 1.89 14.62
N PRO A 11 -5.40 3.12 15.14
CA PRO A 11 -6.40 3.77 15.95
C PRO A 11 -7.70 3.84 15.15
N ARG A 12 -8.81 3.48 15.79
CA ARG A 12 -10.18 3.40 15.21
C ARG A 12 -10.74 4.75 14.72
N THR A 13 -9.93 5.80 14.76
CA THR A 13 -10.22 7.18 14.37
C THR A 13 -9.05 7.69 13.53
N THR A 14 -9.00 7.35 12.25
CA THR A 14 -7.96 7.86 11.34
C THR A 14 -8.30 9.31 10.96
N SER A 15 -7.69 10.27 11.66
CA SER A 15 -7.73 11.68 11.28
C SER A 15 -7.36 11.83 9.80
N LYS A 16 -8.00 12.76 9.06
CA LYS A 16 -7.65 13.07 7.65
C LYS A 16 -6.14 13.23 7.44
N LYS A 17 -5.45 13.78 8.45
CA LYS A 17 -3.99 13.92 8.48
C LYS A 17 -3.26 12.57 8.49
N GLN A 18 -3.70 11.61 9.30
CA GLN A 18 -3.14 10.25 9.36
C GLN A 18 -3.36 9.49 8.05
N PHE A 19 -4.55 9.61 7.45
CA PHE A 19 -4.82 9.05 6.14
C PHE A 19 -3.86 9.58 5.07
N MET A 20 -3.75 10.91 4.93
CA MET A 20 -2.86 11.52 3.94
C MET A 20 -1.39 11.16 4.17
N TRP A 21 -0.96 11.10 5.43
CA TRP A 21 0.41 10.73 5.78
C TRP A 21 0.74 9.29 5.42
N LEU A 22 -0.17 8.35 5.74
CA LEU A 22 0.03 6.94 5.43
C LEU A 22 -0.02 6.70 3.91
N ASN A 23 -0.96 7.33 3.20
CA ASN A 23 -1.09 7.17 1.76
C ASN A 23 0.15 7.72 1.03
N SER A 24 0.66 8.88 1.46
CA SER A 24 1.90 9.45 0.90
C SER A 24 3.12 8.54 1.12
N ARG A 25 3.22 7.89 2.28
CA ARG A 25 4.28 6.90 2.54
C ARG A 25 4.14 5.66 1.66
N ALA A 26 2.92 5.14 1.50
CA ALA A 26 2.65 4.01 0.62
C ALA A 26 2.95 4.34 -0.85
N GLU A 27 2.55 5.53 -1.33
CA GLU A 27 2.89 6.04 -2.66
C GLU A 27 4.41 6.12 -2.85
N THR A 28 5.15 6.65 -1.87
CA THR A 28 6.61 6.72 -1.92
C THR A 28 7.26 5.33 -1.97
N ALA A 29 6.78 4.39 -1.13
CA ALA A 29 7.26 3.01 -1.14
C ALA A 29 7.01 2.32 -2.49
N LEU A 30 5.83 2.52 -3.09
CA LEU A 30 5.52 1.99 -4.40
C LEU A 30 6.35 2.63 -5.50
N CYS A 31 6.64 3.93 -5.46
CA CYS A 31 7.55 4.58 -6.41
C CYS A 31 8.96 3.99 -6.34
N ILE A 32 9.44 3.66 -5.13
CA ILE A 32 10.72 2.96 -4.95
C ILE A 32 10.67 1.57 -5.59
N ILE A 33 9.60 0.81 -5.36
CA ILE A 33 9.41 -0.51 -5.99
C ILE A 33 9.39 -0.39 -7.51
N ILE A 34 8.68 0.60 -8.07
CA ILE A 34 8.62 0.86 -9.51
C ILE A 34 10.02 1.17 -10.06
N ALA A 35 10.79 2.04 -9.40
CA ALA A 35 12.15 2.36 -9.83
C ALA A 35 13.06 1.13 -9.82
N ILE A 36 13.05 0.34 -8.74
CA ILE A 36 13.86 -0.87 -8.62
C ILE A 36 13.46 -1.91 -9.68
N THR A 37 12.16 -2.11 -9.89
CA THR A 37 11.65 -3.09 -10.87
C THR A 37 11.90 -2.63 -12.30
N ALA A 38 11.81 -1.33 -12.60
CA ALA A 38 12.19 -0.78 -13.90
C ALA A 38 13.68 -1.00 -14.20
N ILE A 39 14.57 -0.74 -13.23
CA ILE A 39 16.00 -1.01 -13.37
C ILE A 39 16.24 -2.51 -13.61
N ARG A 40 15.58 -3.39 -12.86
CA ARG A 40 15.70 -4.85 -13.05
C ARG A 40 15.19 -5.31 -14.42
N LEU A 41 14.07 -4.76 -14.91
CA LEU A 41 13.57 -5.07 -16.26
C LEU A 41 14.54 -4.59 -17.34
N TYR A 42 15.17 -3.43 -17.14
CA TYR A 42 16.16 -2.90 -18.06
C TYR A 42 17.43 -3.76 -18.10
N LEU A 43 17.92 -4.22 -16.93
CA LEU A 43 19.17 -4.99 -16.84
C LEU A 43 19.00 -6.48 -17.20
N ASN A 44 17.91 -7.12 -16.75
CA ASN A 44 17.73 -8.57 -16.82
C ASN A 44 16.64 -9.00 -17.82
N GLY A 45 16.01 -8.04 -18.51
CA GLY A 45 14.92 -8.30 -19.45
C GLY A 45 13.58 -8.59 -18.78
N ILE A 46 12.61 -8.99 -19.61
CA ILE A 46 11.21 -9.25 -19.19
C ILE A 46 11.15 -10.62 -18.51
N GLY A 47 11.01 -10.61 -17.18
CA GLY A 47 10.74 -11.82 -16.39
C GLY A 47 9.37 -11.74 -15.72
N ASN A 48 8.58 -12.81 -15.77
CA ASN A 48 7.19 -12.86 -15.28
C ASN A 48 7.01 -12.23 -13.88
N ARG A 49 7.92 -12.53 -12.94
CA ARG A 49 7.85 -12.01 -11.57
C ARG A 49 8.14 -10.51 -11.48
N VAL A 50 9.15 -10.03 -12.20
CA VAL A 50 9.54 -8.61 -12.19
C VAL A 50 8.48 -7.77 -12.90
N THR A 51 7.94 -8.26 -14.02
CA THR A 51 6.84 -7.63 -14.74
C THR A 51 5.57 -7.54 -13.90
N LEU A 52 5.23 -8.59 -13.15
CA LEU A 52 4.06 -8.60 -12.26
C LEU A 52 4.23 -7.59 -11.11
N LEU A 53 5.41 -7.50 -10.51
CA LEU A 53 5.72 -6.50 -9.49
C LEU A 53 5.61 -5.07 -10.05
N PHE A 54 6.12 -4.83 -11.25
CA PHE A 54 6.06 -3.51 -11.90
C PHE A 54 4.63 -3.08 -12.20
N ILE A 55 3.83 -3.95 -12.85
CA ILE A 55 2.43 -3.66 -13.20
C ILE A 55 1.58 -3.51 -11.94
N GLY A 56 1.74 -4.40 -10.96
CA GLY A 56 1.03 -4.33 -9.69
C GLY A 56 1.33 -3.05 -8.91
N ALA A 57 2.59 -2.62 -8.91
CA ALA A 57 2.98 -1.37 -8.26
C ALA A 57 2.42 -0.14 -8.99
N LEU A 58 2.49 -0.09 -10.33
CA LEU A 58 1.91 1.00 -11.13
C LEU A 58 0.41 1.15 -10.90
N LEU A 59 -0.34 0.05 -10.94
CA LEU A 59 -1.77 0.07 -10.67
C LEU A 59 -2.06 0.55 -9.24
N SER A 60 -1.29 0.08 -8.27
CA SER A 60 -1.45 0.47 -6.87
C SER A 60 -1.20 1.96 -6.66
N VAL A 61 -0.15 2.54 -7.26
CA VAL A 61 0.14 3.98 -7.21
C VAL A 61 -0.99 4.78 -7.84
N PHE A 62 -1.41 4.40 -9.04
CA PHE A 62 -2.47 5.10 -9.76
C PHE A 62 -3.76 5.19 -8.94
N ILE A 63 -4.12 4.09 -8.27
CA ILE A 63 -5.32 4.00 -7.45
C ILE A 63 -5.18 4.83 -6.18
N LEU A 64 -4.09 4.66 -5.41
CA LEU A 64 -3.87 5.45 -4.19
C LEU A 64 -3.81 6.94 -4.49
N PHE A 65 -3.11 7.33 -5.55
CA PHE A 65 -3.03 8.73 -6.00
C PHE A 65 -4.40 9.31 -6.32
N THR A 66 -5.27 8.53 -7.00
CA THR A 66 -6.62 8.98 -7.32
C THR A 66 -7.48 9.18 -6.06
N VAL A 67 -7.34 8.31 -5.05
CA VAL A 67 -8.04 8.45 -3.76
C VAL A 67 -7.50 9.65 -2.97
N THR A 68 -6.18 9.83 -2.91
CA THR A 68 -5.53 11.00 -2.28
C THR A 68 -6.01 12.30 -2.93
N PHE A 69 -6.01 12.35 -4.27
CA PHE A 69 -6.42 13.54 -5.03
C PHE A 69 -7.88 13.91 -4.76
N SER A 70 -8.77 12.92 -4.73
CA SER A 70 -10.17 13.16 -4.37
C SER A 70 -10.34 13.72 -2.96
N THR A 71 -9.53 13.28 -2.01
CA THR A 71 -9.62 13.70 -0.61
C THR A 71 -9.15 15.15 -0.42
N ARG A 72 -8.25 15.61 -1.31
CA ARG A 72 -7.70 16.97 -1.33
C ARG A 72 -8.61 17.96 -2.06
N TRP A 73 -9.37 17.52 -3.06
CA TRP A 73 -10.25 18.36 -3.88
C TRP A 73 -11.72 17.88 -3.84
N PRO A 74 -12.42 18.08 -2.70
CA PRO A 74 -13.81 17.68 -2.54
C PRO A 74 -14.70 18.54 -3.45
N GLY A 75 -15.13 17.99 -4.58
CA GLY A 75 -15.96 18.72 -5.56
C GLY A 75 -15.87 18.14 -6.97
N ARG A 76 -14.78 17.44 -7.30
CA ARG A 76 -14.72 16.62 -8.51
C ARG A 76 -15.34 15.26 -8.23
N LYS A 77 -16.38 14.90 -8.98
CA LYS A 77 -16.99 13.56 -8.94
C LYS A 77 -15.88 12.54 -9.15
N ILE A 78 -15.55 11.79 -8.11
CA ILE A 78 -14.71 10.60 -8.21
C ILE A 78 -15.36 9.75 -9.30
N LYS A 79 -14.63 9.45 -10.38
CA LYS A 79 -15.13 8.51 -11.39
C LYS A 79 -15.47 7.22 -10.63
N LYS A 80 -16.71 6.72 -10.76
CA LYS A 80 -17.22 5.50 -10.10
C LYS A 80 -16.27 4.29 -10.17
N TRP A 81 -15.36 4.29 -11.14
CA TRP A 81 -14.29 3.33 -11.33
C TRP A 81 -13.34 3.22 -10.12
N CYS A 82 -13.09 4.33 -9.42
CA CYS A 82 -12.24 4.37 -8.23
C CYS A 82 -13.02 4.14 -6.92
N THR A 83 -14.29 3.74 -6.98
CA THR A 83 -15.10 3.40 -5.79
C THR A 83 -15.61 1.95 -5.79
N GLY A 84 -15.06 1.11 -6.68
CA GLY A 84 -15.45 -0.28 -6.88
C GLY A 84 -14.35 -1.28 -6.54
N ILE A 85 -14.30 -2.39 -7.29
CA ILE A 85 -13.38 -3.50 -7.04
C ILE A 85 -11.90 -3.13 -7.20
N PHE A 86 -11.61 -2.07 -7.96
CA PHE A 86 -10.24 -1.60 -8.17
C PHE A 86 -9.59 -1.09 -6.87
N CYS A 87 -10.36 -0.62 -5.88
CA CYS A 87 -9.82 -0.17 -4.59
C CYS A 87 -9.13 -1.29 -3.80
N TYR A 88 -9.42 -2.56 -4.12
CA TYR A 88 -8.76 -3.70 -3.50
C TYR A 88 -7.36 -3.97 -4.09
N ILE A 89 -7.00 -3.38 -5.22
CA ILE A 89 -5.71 -3.65 -5.86
C ILE A 89 -4.52 -3.26 -4.97
N PRO A 90 -4.43 -2.04 -4.41
CA PRO A 90 -3.34 -1.71 -3.49
C PRO A 90 -3.30 -2.64 -2.28
N TYR A 91 -4.47 -3.01 -1.75
CA TYR A 91 -4.56 -3.93 -0.61
C TYR A 91 -4.00 -5.32 -0.95
N LEU A 92 -4.51 -5.95 -2.01
CA LEU A 92 -4.08 -7.27 -2.47
C LEU A 92 -2.61 -7.27 -2.90
N PHE A 93 -2.14 -6.21 -3.54
CA PHE A 93 -0.73 -6.07 -3.91
C PHE A 93 0.17 -5.93 -2.69
N GLY A 94 -0.24 -5.16 -1.67
CA GLY A 94 0.46 -5.08 -0.40
C GLY A 94 0.55 -6.43 0.31
N LEU A 95 -0.54 -7.20 0.31
CA LEU A 95 -0.55 -8.57 0.82
C LEU A 95 0.38 -9.50 0.02
N TYR A 96 0.42 -9.36 -1.32
CA TYR A 96 1.34 -10.12 -2.16
C TYR A 96 2.81 -9.78 -1.87
N LEU A 97 3.15 -8.51 -1.68
CA LEU A 97 4.51 -8.10 -1.28
C LEU A 97 4.89 -8.67 0.09
N PHE A 98 3.94 -8.65 1.03
CA PHE A 98 4.17 -9.16 2.38
C PHE A 98 4.29 -10.69 2.38
N PHE A 99 3.24 -11.39 1.96
CA PHE A 99 3.15 -12.85 2.06
C PHE A 99 3.82 -13.58 0.90
N GLY A 100 3.73 -13.06 -0.33
CA GLY A 100 4.34 -13.69 -1.49
C GLY A 100 5.84 -13.44 -1.54
N GLU A 101 6.24 -12.20 -1.75
CA GLU A 101 7.66 -11.83 -1.90
C GLU A 101 8.45 -11.99 -0.60
N GLY A 102 7.91 -11.49 0.52
CA GLY A 102 8.57 -11.54 1.82
C GLY A 102 8.88 -12.96 2.27
N PHE A 103 7.89 -13.85 2.29
CA PHE A 103 8.12 -15.26 2.66
C PHE A 103 8.93 -16.02 1.62
N TRP A 104 8.78 -15.75 0.33
CA TRP A 104 9.60 -16.42 -0.67
C TRP A 104 11.10 -16.18 -0.43
N ARG A 105 11.48 -14.94 -0.11
CA ARG A 105 12.88 -14.59 0.20
C ARG A 105 13.37 -15.26 1.49
N LEU A 106 12.52 -15.37 2.50
CA LEU A 106 12.82 -16.18 3.69
C LEU A 106 13.02 -17.66 3.35
N THR A 107 12.22 -18.22 2.45
CA THR A 107 12.39 -19.60 2.00
C THR A 107 13.71 -19.78 1.26
N LEU A 108 14.14 -18.80 0.44
CA LEU A 108 15.47 -18.83 -0.18
C LEU A 108 16.60 -18.85 0.87
N MET A 109 16.43 -18.15 1.99
CA MET A 109 17.42 -18.18 3.07
C MET A 109 17.57 -19.54 3.75
N LEU A 110 16.56 -20.42 3.67
CA LEU A 110 16.67 -21.79 4.18
C LEU A 110 17.62 -22.65 3.32
N GLN A 111 17.80 -22.28 2.05
CA GLN A 111 18.73 -22.95 1.14
C GLN A 111 20.13 -22.38 1.30
N GLU A 112 20.26 -21.04 1.23
CA GLU A 112 21.54 -20.35 1.38
C GLU A 112 21.35 -19.07 2.20
N PHE A 113 22.01 -18.99 3.36
CA PHE A 113 21.92 -17.80 4.19
C PHE A 113 22.64 -16.63 3.51
N SER A 114 21.86 -15.58 3.20
CA SER A 114 22.38 -14.32 2.66
C SER A 114 21.79 -13.14 3.42
N TRP A 115 22.67 -12.28 3.94
CA TRP A 115 22.27 -11.01 4.56
C TRP A 115 21.45 -10.13 3.61
N PHE A 116 21.74 -10.21 2.30
CA PHE A 116 21.00 -9.48 1.29
C PHE A 116 19.55 -9.99 1.15
N GLU A 117 19.34 -11.30 1.20
CA GLU A 117 17.99 -11.89 1.17
C GLU A 117 17.21 -11.56 2.44
N LEU A 118 17.87 -11.54 3.60
CA LEU A 118 17.22 -11.12 4.85
C LEU A 118 16.76 -9.66 4.79
N MET A 119 17.65 -8.75 4.38
CA MET A 119 17.33 -7.32 4.30
C MET A 119 16.22 -7.06 3.28
N SER A 120 16.27 -7.71 2.13
CA SER A 120 15.24 -7.57 1.11
C SER A 120 13.89 -8.16 1.52
N ALA A 121 13.87 -9.29 2.26
CA ALA A 121 12.65 -9.82 2.86
C ALA A 121 12.03 -8.83 3.85
N LEU A 122 12.84 -8.24 4.74
CA LEU A 122 12.39 -7.21 5.68
C LEU A 122 11.82 -5.98 4.95
N VAL A 123 12.47 -5.52 3.88
CA VAL A 123 11.94 -4.43 3.04
C VAL A 123 10.60 -4.82 2.42
N CYS A 124 10.47 -6.03 1.87
CA CYS A 124 9.21 -6.53 1.32
C CYS A 124 8.08 -6.57 2.37
N PHE A 125 8.36 -7.00 3.60
CA PHE A 125 7.39 -6.96 4.69
C PHE A 125 7.00 -5.54 5.07
N LEU A 126 7.96 -4.65 5.24
CA LEU A 126 7.69 -3.27 5.62
C LEU A 126 6.87 -2.54 4.54
N MET A 127 7.29 -2.65 3.27
CA MET A 127 6.59 -2.04 2.15
C MET A 127 5.21 -2.67 1.94
N GLY A 128 5.11 -4.01 1.98
CA GLY A 128 3.85 -4.73 1.84
C GLY A 128 2.85 -4.34 2.92
N HIS A 129 3.30 -4.22 4.18
CA HIS A 129 2.47 -3.77 5.29
C HIS A 129 1.98 -2.32 5.10
N MET A 130 2.86 -1.39 4.70
CA MET A 130 2.48 0.00 4.44
C MET A 130 1.43 0.11 3.33
N VAL A 131 1.66 -0.58 2.20
CA VAL A 131 0.77 -0.56 1.05
C VAL A 131 -0.57 -1.23 1.35
N ALA A 132 -0.56 -2.37 2.04
CA ALA A 132 -1.78 -3.05 2.47
C ALA A 132 -2.60 -2.17 3.43
N SER A 133 -1.95 -1.56 4.41
CA SER A 133 -2.62 -0.66 5.37
C SER A 133 -3.24 0.56 4.68
N ALA A 134 -2.51 1.19 3.77
CA ALA A 134 -3.01 2.33 3.00
C ALA A 134 -4.17 1.94 2.07
N GLY A 135 -4.08 0.77 1.42
CA GLY A 135 -5.16 0.20 0.61
C GLY A 135 -6.42 -0.07 1.43
N TYR A 136 -6.28 -0.71 2.59
CA TYR A 136 -7.40 -1.00 3.49
C TYR A 136 -8.13 0.28 3.93
N ILE A 137 -7.39 1.28 4.41
CA ILE A 137 -7.99 2.55 4.85
C ILE A 137 -8.64 3.28 3.68
N SER A 138 -8.06 3.21 2.47
CA SER A 138 -8.68 3.77 1.26
C SER A 138 -10.02 3.11 0.93
N ILE A 139 -10.12 1.78 1.11
CA ILE A 139 -11.38 1.04 0.92
C ILE A 139 -12.42 1.48 1.96
N GLU A 140 -12.05 1.59 3.23
CA GLU A 140 -12.95 2.06 4.29
C GLU A 140 -13.45 3.48 4.03
N TYR A 141 -12.54 4.40 3.68
CA TYR A 141 -12.88 5.78 3.32
C TYR A 141 -13.93 5.84 2.20
N ILE A 142 -13.74 5.06 1.14
CA ILE A 142 -14.66 4.99 0.01
C ILE A 142 -16.00 4.37 0.44
N ARG A 143 -15.97 3.34 1.28
CA ARG A 143 -17.17 2.68 1.79
C ARG A 143 -18.02 3.65 2.59
N ASP A 144 -17.41 4.47 3.44
CA ASP A 144 -18.13 5.46 4.25
C ASP A 144 -18.80 6.52 3.38
N ILE A 145 -18.08 7.06 2.38
CA ILE A 145 -18.65 8.01 1.41
C ILE A 145 -19.85 7.39 0.68
N LYS A 146 -19.77 6.13 0.27
CA LYS A 146 -20.85 5.45 -0.46
C LYS A 146 -22.12 5.29 0.37
N HIS A 147 -21.99 5.11 1.68
CA HIS A 147 -23.14 4.92 2.58
C HIS A 147 -23.67 6.23 3.18
N GLY A 148 -23.22 7.39 2.67
CA GLY A 148 -23.63 8.69 3.19
C GLY A 148 -23.22 8.94 4.64
N ARG A 149 -22.34 8.10 5.20
CA ARG A 149 -21.71 8.38 6.47
C ARG A 149 -20.68 9.46 6.19
N SER A 150 -20.59 10.47 7.07
CA SER A 150 -19.39 11.30 7.05
C SER A 150 -18.19 10.35 7.12
N PRO A 151 -17.28 10.36 6.12
CA PRO A 151 -16.07 9.56 6.21
C PRO A 151 -15.46 9.89 7.57
N MET A 152 -15.14 8.84 8.34
CA MET A 152 -14.96 8.83 9.81
C MET A 152 -13.84 9.78 10.29
N PHE A 153 -14.02 11.08 10.04
CA PHE A 153 -13.17 12.21 10.38
C PHE A 153 -13.87 13.15 11.36
N SER A 154 -15.08 12.80 11.80
CA SER A 154 -15.80 13.60 12.77
C SER A 154 -15.24 13.34 14.17
N HIS A 155 -14.55 14.37 14.66
CA HIS A 155 -14.17 14.66 16.04
C HIS A 155 -12.91 13.99 16.61
N THR A 156 -11.82 14.76 16.64
CA THR A 156 -11.33 15.30 17.91
C THR A 156 -11.04 16.78 17.73
N ALA A 157 -11.94 17.61 18.25
CA ALA A 157 -11.62 18.96 18.68
C ALA A 157 -10.86 18.85 20.00
N SER A 158 -9.65 19.41 20.03
CA SER A 158 -9.01 20.09 21.16
C SER A 158 -7.63 20.54 20.68
#